data_AF-A0A3S2WRJ9-F1
#
_entry.id   AF-A0A3S2WRJ9-F1
#
_cell.length_a   1.000
_cell.length_b   1.000
_cell.length_c   1.000
_cell.angle_alpha   90.00
_cell.angle_beta   90.00
_cell.angle_gamma   90.00
#
_symmetry.space_group_name_H-M   'P 1'
#
loop_
_entity.id
_entity.type
_entity.pdbx_description
1 polymer ?
#
loop_
_entity_poly.entity_id
_entity_poly.type
_entity_poly.pdbx_seq_one_letter_code
_entity_poly.pdbx_strand_id
1 'polypeptide(L)' 'MERKLAGGGKRSTAVSGFRGNKQGLPSKPCAHCGREMTWRKAWAKTWSEVKFCSERCRREAKAAR' A
#
# COMPACT_ATOMS: atom_id res chain seq x y z
N MET A 1 21.97 2.13 36.98
CA MET A 1 21.05 1.00 36.69
C MET A 1 20.61 1.15 35.25
N GLU A 2 21.54 0.79 34.39
CA GLU A 2 21.47 0.88 32.95
C GLU A 2 20.79 -0.38 32.41
N ARG A 3 20.30 -0.31 31.16
CA ARG A 3 19.84 -1.41 30.29
C ARG A 3 18.35 -1.71 30.32
N LYS A 4 17.66 -1.30 29.25
CA LYS A 4 17.26 -2.25 28.19
C LYS A 4 16.87 -1.52 26.92
N LEU A 5 17.79 -1.58 25.97
CA LEU A 5 17.49 -1.56 24.54
C LEU A 5 16.49 -2.69 24.25
N ALA A 6 15.40 -2.39 23.55
CA ALA A 6 14.62 -3.37 22.83
C ALA A 6 14.32 -2.79 21.44
N GLY A 7 15.23 -3.07 20.50
CA GLY A 7 14.95 -3.04 19.09
C GLY A 7 14.16 -4.28 18.65
N GLY A 8 13.44 -4.16 17.53
CA GLY A 8 12.78 -5.28 16.82
C GLY A 8 11.31 -5.00 16.52
N GLY A 9 10.82 -4.93 15.28
CA GLY A 9 11.44 -5.17 13.98
C GLY A 9 10.78 -4.32 12.91
N LYS A 10 11.61 -3.62 12.13
CA LYS A 10 11.19 -2.89 10.94
C LYS A 10 10.89 -3.94 9.85
N ARG A 11 9.62 -4.31 9.65
CA ARG A 11 9.23 -5.13 8.50
C ARG A 11 9.22 -4.27 7.23
N SER A 12 10.40 -3.98 6.69
CA SER A 12 10.56 -3.36 5.38
C SER A 12 10.40 -4.40 4.28
N THR A 13 9.28 -4.26 3.55
CA THR A 13 9.21 -4.26 2.08
C THR A 13 10.05 -5.29 1.31
N ALA A 14 9.54 -6.52 1.20
CA ALA A 14 9.91 -7.39 0.09
C ALA A 14 9.03 -7.03 -1.13
N VAL A 15 9.44 -6.03 -1.90
CA VAL A 15 8.94 -5.83 -3.27
C VAL A 15 9.67 -6.85 -4.15
N SER A 16 9.00 -7.98 -4.41
CA SER A 16 9.41 -8.90 -5.45
C SER A 16 9.24 -8.22 -6.81
N GLY A 17 10.36 -7.75 -7.36
CA GLY A 17 10.44 -7.08 -8.65
C GLY A 17 9.81 -7.92 -9.76
N PHE A 18 8.64 -7.49 -10.23
CA PHE A 18 8.02 -8.02 -11.44
C PHE A 18 8.80 -7.50 -12.64
N ARG A 19 9.52 -8.39 -13.34
CA ARG A 19 10.21 -8.13 -14.61
C ARG A 19 9.20 -7.81 -15.71
N GLY A 20 8.70 -6.59 -15.71
CA GLY A 20 7.85 -6.05 -16.75
C GLY A 20 7.78 -4.55 -16.60
N ASN A 21 8.19 -3.85 -17.64
CA ASN A 21 8.18 -2.40 -17.75
C ASN A 21 6.79 -1.81 -17.41
N LYS A 22 6.55 -1.46 -16.13
CA LYS A 22 5.32 -0.78 -15.65
C LYS A 22 5.50 0.74 -15.59
N GLN A 23 6.49 1.28 -16.32
CA GLN A 23 6.90 2.69 -16.26
C GLN A 23 5.80 3.69 -16.68
N GLY A 24 4.71 3.23 -17.32
CA GLY A 24 3.58 4.09 -17.71
C GLY A 24 2.33 3.98 -16.82
N LEU A 25 2.30 3.08 -15.83
CA LEU A 25 1.10 2.90 -15.02
C LEU A 25 1.18 3.79 -13.79
N PRO A 26 0.14 4.57 -13.49
CA PRO A 26 0.15 5.39 -12.29
C PRO A 26 0.22 4.48 -11.07
N SER A 27 1.26 4.66 -10.26
CA SER A 27 1.38 4.05 -8.93
C SER A 27 0.96 5.11 -7.92
N LYS A 28 -0.02 4.77 -7.07
CA LYS A 28 -0.46 5.63 -5.96
C LYS A 28 -0.31 4.84 -4.66
N PRO A 29 0.15 5.45 -3.55
CA PRO A 29 0.14 4.77 -2.26
C PRO A 29 -1.29 4.62 -1.73
N CYS A 30 -1.59 3.50 -1.08
CA CYS A 30 -2.87 3.30 -0.39
C CYS A 30 -2.98 4.20 0.84
N ALA A 31 -4.07 4.95 0.99
CA ALA A 31 -4.28 5.85 2.11
C ALA A 31 -4.41 5.15 3.49
N HIS A 32 -4.71 3.84 3.51
CA HIS A 32 -4.84 3.08 4.75
C HIS A 32 -3.55 2.31 5.12
N CYS A 33 -2.95 1.60 4.17
CA CYS A 33 -1.83 0.70 4.46
C CYS A 33 -0.49 1.17 3.90
N GLY A 34 -0.44 2.29 3.15
CA GLY A 34 0.78 2.85 2.57
C GLY A 34 1.42 2.00 1.47
N ARG A 35 0.85 0.85 1.09
CA ARG A 35 1.39 -0.02 0.04
C ARG A 35 1.19 0.59 -1.34
N GLU A 36 2.14 0.34 -2.24
CA GLU A 36 2.04 0.68 -3.66
C GLU A 36 0.81 0.01 -4.28
N MET A 37 -0.11 0.81 -4.79
CA MET A 37 -1.34 0.32 -5.37
C MET A 37 -1.07 -0.26 -6.74
N THR A 38 -1.20 -1.59 -6.88
CA THR A 38 -1.12 -2.27 -8.17
C THR A 38 -2.27 -1.79 -9.05
N TRP A 39 -1.95 -1.24 -10.22
CA TRP A 39 -2.91 -0.89 -11.26
C TRP A 39 -3.81 -2.08 -11.61
N ARG A 40 -5.11 -1.80 -11.78
CA ARG A 40 -6.10 -2.77 -12.27
C ARG A 40 -6.87 -2.16 -13.42
N LYS A 41 -7.14 -2.95 -14.46
CA LYS A 41 -7.94 -2.51 -15.63
C LYS A 41 -9.32 -1.98 -15.24
N ALA A 42 -9.93 -2.54 -14.19
CA ALA A 42 -11.21 -2.09 -13.64
C ALA A 42 -11.18 -0.65 -13.09
N TRP A 43 -10.01 -0.11 -12.77
CA TRP A 43 -9.84 1.22 -12.20
C TRP A 43 -9.49 2.29 -13.23
N ALA A 44 -9.32 1.93 -14.50
CA ALA A 44 -8.92 2.90 -15.54
C ALA A 44 -9.84 4.14 -15.59
N LYS A 45 -11.14 3.97 -15.35
CA LYS A 45 -12.13 5.07 -15.36
C LYS A 45 -12.27 5.82 -14.03
N THR A 46 -11.94 5.17 -12.92
CA THR A 46 -12.20 5.68 -11.55
C THR A 46 -10.92 5.93 -10.75
N TRP A 47 -9.75 5.86 -11.40
CA TRP A 47 -8.44 5.95 -10.76
C TRP A 47 -8.22 7.22 -9.93
N SER A 48 -8.93 8.31 -10.25
CA SER A 48 -8.89 9.54 -9.45
C SER A 48 -9.56 9.38 -8.08
N GLU A 49 -10.62 8.58 -7.99
CA GLU A 49 -11.39 8.33 -6.76
C GLU A 49 -10.84 7.18 -5.91
N VAL A 50 -10.11 6.23 -6.53
CA VAL A 50 -9.54 5.09 -5.81
C VAL A 50 -8.39 5.54 -4.90
N LYS A 51 -8.64 5.50 -3.58
CA LYS A 51 -7.68 5.83 -2.50
C LYS A 51 -7.13 4.60 -1.77
N PHE A 52 -7.72 3.43 -2.00
CA PHE A 52 -7.43 2.21 -1.23
C PHE A 52 -7.08 1.04 -2.17
N CYS A 53 -6.03 0.29 -1.82
CA CYS A 53 -5.54 -0.84 -2.63
C CYS A 53 -6.49 -2.06 -2.64
N SER A 54 -7.44 -2.12 -1.72
CA SER A 54 -8.40 -3.21 -1.60
C SER A 54 -9.66 -2.76 -0.88
N GLU A 55 -10.74 -3.52 -1.07
CA GLU A 55 -11.99 -3.29 -0.34
C GLU A 55 -11.81 -3.47 1.17
N ARG A 56 -10.93 -4.38 1.59
CA ARG A 56 -10.54 -4.51 3.00
C ARG A 56 -10.01 -3.18 3.55
N CYS A 57 -9.02 -2.56 2.89
CA CYS A 57 -8.48 -1.28 3.34
C CYS A 57 -9.55 -0.17 3.38
N ARG A 58 -10.51 -0.18 2.46
CA ARG A 58 -11.66 0.76 2.48
C ARG A 58 -12.55 0.52 3.71
N ARG A 59 -12.87 -0.74 4.02
CA ARG A 59 -13.72 -1.10 5.16
C ARG A 59 -13.05 -0.80 6.50
N GLU A 60 -11.78 -1.13 6.64
CA GLU A 60 -10.98 -0.84 7.85
C GLU A 60 -10.86 0.68 8.06
N ALA A 61 -10.60 1.45 7.00
CA ALA A 61 -10.58 2.91 7.07
C ALA A 61 -11.92 3.53 7.49
N LYS A 62 -13.05 2.89 7.14
CA LYS A 62 -14.38 3.30 7.58
C LYS A 62 -14.65 2.90 9.03
N ALA A 63 -14.13 1.76 9.48
CA ALA A 63 -14.32 1.25 10.83
C ALA A 63 -13.43 1.94 11.88
N ALA A 64 -12.29 2.50 11.48
CA ALA A 64 -11.37 3.24 12.35
C ALA A 64 -11.77 4.72 12.56
N ARG A 65 -12.88 5.18 11.94
CA ARG A 65 -13.50 6.49 12.16
C ARG A 65 -14.65 6.35 13.13
#